data_AF-A0A1C5NSY6-F1
#
_entry.id   AF-A0A1C5NSY6-F1
#
_cell.length_a   1.000
_cell.length_b   1.000
_cell.length_c   1.000
_cell.angle_alpha   90.00
_cell.angle_beta   90.00
_cell.angle_gamma   90.00
#
_symmetry.space_group_name_H-M   'P 1'
#
loop_
_entity.id
_entity.type
_entity.pdbx_description
1 polymer ?
#
loop_
_entity_poly.entity_id
_entity_poly.type
_entity_poly.pdbx_seq_one_letter_code
_entity_poly.pdbx_strand_id
1 'polypeptide(L)'
;MKYRYYSIQRPVMPGGYPKPENNKVLVVENFDNKRFVEEVVCQAWGYIEYEKPLGHFDVVNYELVAVKIKTLHLKYIGKDDWGRYVYEDENGKLWKNTSCCTPREICEERGDTLNSSAGNEFDGEPDCFMAAHIKVEYLPEEGGKQDG
;
A
#
# COMPACT_ATOMS: atom_id res chain seq x y z
N MET A 1 0.35 16.86 -8.35
CA MET A 1 0.91 15.83 -7.44
C MET A 1 1.78 14.92 -8.29
N LYS A 2 2.86 14.35 -7.74
CA LYS A 2 3.69 13.35 -8.44
C LYS A 2 3.89 12.13 -7.55
N TYR A 3 4.03 10.96 -8.16
CA TYR A 3 4.17 9.69 -7.45
C TYR A 3 5.55 9.11 -7.72
N ARG A 4 6.37 9.03 -6.67
CA ARG A 4 7.75 8.55 -6.76
C ARG A 4 7.85 7.12 -6.29
N TYR A 5 8.60 6.33 -7.06
CA TYR A 5 8.85 4.92 -6.82
C TYR A 5 10.34 4.65 -6.94
N TYR A 6 10.91 3.97 -5.95
CA TYR A 6 12.32 3.59 -5.91
C TYR A 6 12.49 2.16 -6.40
N SER A 7 13.48 1.94 -7.28
CA SER A 7 13.85 0.58 -7.73
C SER A 7 14.86 -0.02 -6.75
N ILE A 8 14.48 -1.11 -6.07
CA ILE A 8 15.29 -1.66 -4.97
C ILE A 8 16.18 -2.83 -5.38
N GLN A 9 15.86 -3.54 -6.47
CA GLN A 9 16.61 -4.73 -6.90
C GLN A 9 17.68 -4.41 -7.94
N ARG A 10 17.38 -3.52 -8.90
CA ARG A 10 18.25 -3.23 -10.06
C ARG A 10 18.16 -1.76 -10.50
N PRO A 11 19.16 -1.23 -11.22
CA PRO A 11 19.02 0.04 -11.93
C PRO A 11 17.80 0.06 -12.85
N VAL A 12 17.24 1.25 -13.06
CA VAL A 12 16.13 1.49 -13.96
C VAL A 12 16.66 1.46 -15.40
N MET A 13 16.50 0.32 -16.06
CA MET A 13 16.92 0.14 -17.45
C MET A 13 15.86 0.66 -18.43
N PRO A 14 16.22 1.03 -19.67
CA PRO A 14 15.25 1.26 -20.73
C PRO A 14 14.31 0.05 -20.87
N GLY A 15 13.00 0.26 -20.70
CA GLY A 15 11.99 -0.80 -20.72
C GLY A 15 11.87 -1.61 -19.42
N GLY A 16 12.74 -1.37 -18.43
CA GLY A 16 12.74 -2.02 -17.11
C GLY A 16 11.83 -1.35 -16.08
N TYR A 17 10.81 -0.61 -16.51
CA TYR A 17 9.83 0.07 -15.65
C TYR A 17 8.45 0.11 -16.32
N PRO A 18 7.36 0.17 -15.53
CA PRO A 18 6.01 0.13 -16.06
C PRO A 18 5.70 1.40 -16.86
N LYS A 19 5.00 1.24 -17.98
CA LYS A 19 4.55 2.35 -18.85
C LYS A 19 3.06 2.19 -19.17
N PRO A 20 2.15 2.46 -18.21
CA PRO A 20 0.72 2.32 -18.44
C PRO A 20 0.25 3.36 -19.47
N GLU A 21 -0.67 2.98 -20.36
CA GLU A 21 -1.15 3.85 -21.45
C GLU A 21 -1.67 5.21 -20.97
N ASN A 22 -2.27 5.26 -19.77
CA ASN A 22 -2.90 6.45 -19.20
C ASN A 22 -2.15 7.05 -17.99
N ASN A 23 -0.85 6.73 -17.84
CA ASN A 23 -0.02 7.25 -16.76
C ASN A 23 1.37 7.68 -17.27
N LYS A 24 1.56 8.99 -17.40
CA LYS A 24 2.79 9.56 -17.95
C LYS A 24 3.97 9.40 -16.98
N VAL A 25 5.10 8.93 -17.52
CA VAL A 25 6.40 8.94 -16.85
C VAL A 25 6.95 10.36 -16.92
N LEU A 26 7.26 10.94 -15.77
CA LEU A 26 7.75 12.31 -15.62
C LEU A 26 9.28 12.34 -15.55
N VAL A 27 9.87 11.46 -14.74
CA VAL A 27 11.31 11.41 -14.48
C VAL A 27 11.75 9.95 -14.35
N VAL A 28 12.93 9.64 -14.85
CA VAL A 28 13.66 8.40 -14.57
C VAL A 28 15.08 8.81 -14.21
N GLU A 29 15.52 8.46 -13.00
CA GLU A 29 16.87 8.76 -12.52
C GLU A 29 17.52 7.49 -11.95
N ASN A 30 18.74 7.21 -12.38
CA ASN A 30 19.60 6.19 -11.77
C ASN A 30 20.67 6.87 -10.92
N PHE A 31 21.00 6.22 -9.81
CA PHE A 31 22.18 6.56 -9.02
C PHE A 31 23.40 5.83 -9.57
N ASP A 32 24.58 6.41 -9.37
CA ASP A 32 25.85 5.76 -9.77
C ASP A 32 26.05 4.42 -9.05
N ASN A 33 25.61 4.34 -7.80
CA ASN A 33 25.67 3.14 -6.97
C ASN A 33 24.41 3.01 -6.12
N LYS A 34 24.09 1.77 -5.71
CA LYS A 34 23.00 1.52 -4.76
C LYS A 34 23.26 2.28 -3.46
N ARG A 35 22.29 3.09 -3.02
CA ARG A 35 22.41 3.89 -1.80
C ARG A 35 21.15 3.81 -0.95
N PHE A 36 21.32 4.05 0.34
CA PHE A 36 20.20 4.15 1.27
C PHE A 36 19.41 5.43 1.00
N VAL A 37 18.09 5.31 0.93
CA VAL A 37 17.15 6.41 0.72
C VAL A 37 16.26 6.49 1.95
N GLU A 38 16.38 7.59 2.69
CA GLU A 38 15.63 7.80 3.95
C GLU A 38 14.12 7.83 3.72
N GLU A 39 13.67 8.44 2.62
CA GLU A 39 12.24 8.59 2.28
C GLU A 39 11.47 7.25 2.19
N VAL A 40 12.17 6.16 1.84
CA VAL A 40 11.59 4.80 1.78
C VAL A 40 12.28 3.81 2.73
N VAL A 41 13.21 4.30 3.56
CA VAL A 41 14.00 3.50 4.53
C VAL A 41 14.59 2.23 3.88
N CYS A 42 15.10 2.35 2.65
CA CYS A 42 15.55 1.20 1.86
C CYS A 42 16.73 1.56 0.94
N GLN A 43 17.50 0.56 0.53
CA GLN A 43 18.52 0.73 -0.50
C GLN A 43 17.90 0.70 -1.90
N ALA A 44 18.18 1.72 -2.70
CA ALA A 44 17.66 1.85 -4.06
C ALA A 44 18.76 2.17 -5.08
N TRP A 45 18.50 1.82 -6.32
CA TRP A 45 19.36 2.10 -7.47
C TRP A 45 18.98 3.37 -8.23
N GLY A 46 17.82 3.93 -7.93
CA GLY A 46 17.24 5.04 -8.65
C GLY A 46 15.76 5.18 -8.34
N TYR A 47 15.11 6.12 -9.01
CA TYR A 47 13.68 6.35 -8.87
C TYR A 47 13.01 6.72 -10.19
N ILE A 48 11.69 6.53 -10.21
CA ILE A 48 10.82 6.93 -11.31
C ILE A 48 9.69 7.77 -10.73
N GLU A 49 9.33 8.84 -11.43
CA GLU A 49 8.18 9.67 -11.08
C GLU A 49 7.09 9.53 -12.14
N TYR A 50 5.85 9.37 -11.67
CA TYR A 50 4.65 9.28 -12.50
C TYR A 50 3.65 10.38 -12.16
N GLU A 51 2.81 10.71 -13.14
CA GLU A 51 1.70 11.67 -12.97
C GLU A 51 0.58 11.11 -12.07
N LYS A 52 0.31 9.81 -12.17
CA LYS A 52 -0.71 9.08 -11.40
C LYS A 52 -0.06 7.93 -10.62
N PRO A 53 -0.70 7.39 -9.57
CA PRO A 53 -0.15 6.24 -8.87
C PRO A 53 -0.16 5.01 -9.79
N LEU A 54 0.89 4.20 -9.70
CA LEU A 54 0.94 2.87 -10.29
C LEU A 54 -0.03 1.91 -9.59
N GLY A 55 -0.52 0.94 -10.36
CA GLY A 55 -1.31 -0.17 -9.82
C GLY A 55 -0.46 -1.12 -8.97
N HIS A 56 -1.10 -1.86 -8.07
CA HIS A 56 -0.42 -2.79 -7.17
C HIS A 56 0.51 -3.76 -7.91
N PHE A 57 0.02 -4.39 -8.98
CA PHE A 57 0.80 -5.35 -9.76
C PHE A 57 2.02 -4.72 -10.44
N ASP A 58 1.92 -3.48 -10.95
CA ASP A 58 3.06 -2.78 -11.52
C ASP A 58 4.13 -2.52 -10.44
N VAL A 59 3.72 -2.14 -9.24
CA VAL A 59 4.64 -1.90 -8.12
C VAL A 59 5.35 -3.21 -7.72
N VAL A 60 4.60 -4.31 -7.58
CA VAL A 60 5.15 -5.60 -7.14
C VAL A 60 6.02 -6.24 -8.24
N ASN A 61 5.53 -6.34 -9.47
CA ASN A 61 6.21 -7.03 -10.57
C ASN A 61 7.53 -6.35 -10.97
N TYR A 62 7.61 -5.03 -10.80
CA TYR A 62 8.84 -4.26 -11.04
C TYR A 62 9.64 -4.02 -9.77
N GLU A 63 9.24 -4.60 -8.63
CA GLU A 63 9.95 -4.54 -7.36
C GLU A 63 10.24 -3.10 -6.96
N LEU A 64 9.20 -2.27 -7.00
CA LEU A 64 9.25 -0.85 -6.70
C LEU A 64 8.76 -0.58 -5.29
N VAL A 65 9.34 0.41 -4.62
CA VAL A 65 8.86 0.91 -3.34
C VAL A 65 8.36 2.34 -3.52
N ALA A 66 7.07 2.54 -3.24
CA ALA A 66 6.43 3.85 -3.35
C ALA A 66 6.79 4.73 -2.14
N VAL A 67 7.05 6.01 -2.41
CA VAL A 67 7.08 7.04 -1.38
C VAL A 67 5.70 7.15 -0.72
N LYS A 68 5.66 7.18 0.60
CA LYS A 68 4.44 7.40 1.37
C LYS A 68 4.12 8.90 1.40
N ILE A 69 3.05 9.31 0.73
CA ILE A 69 2.63 10.72 0.64
C ILE A 69 1.32 11.01 1.38
N LYS A 70 0.60 9.96 1.77
CA LYS A 70 -0.65 10.04 2.52
C LYS A 70 -0.62 8.99 3.63
N THR A 71 -1.11 9.35 4.80
CA THR A 71 -1.41 8.40 5.88
C THR A 71 -2.93 8.24 5.98
N LEU A 72 -3.41 7.01 6.14
CA LEU A 72 -4.78 6.71 6.52
C LEU A 72 -4.79 6.06 7.90
N HIS A 73 -5.67 6.55 8.76
CA HIS A 73 -5.95 5.95 10.05
C HIS A 73 -7.10 4.97 9.90
N LEU A 74 -6.88 3.70 10.26
CA LEU A 74 -7.86 2.64 10.09
C LEU A 74 -8.40 2.19 11.44
N LYS A 75 -9.71 2.35 11.61
CA LYS A 75 -10.46 1.80 12.73
C LYS A 75 -10.92 0.39 12.38
N TYR A 76 -10.56 -0.59 13.19
CA TYR A 76 -11.13 -1.92 13.06
C TYR A 76 -12.62 -1.91 13.41
N ILE A 77 -13.46 -2.51 12.56
CA ILE A 77 -14.93 -2.52 12.75
C ILE A 77 -15.55 -3.92 12.82
N GLY A 78 -14.79 -4.98 12.54
CA GLY A 78 -15.27 -6.36 12.66
C GLY A 78 -14.75 -7.30 11.58
N LYS A 79 -15.30 -8.52 11.57
CA LYS A 79 -15.07 -9.49 10.50
C LYS A 79 -16.32 -9.61 9.63
N ASP A 80 -16.12 -9.69 8.32
CA ASP A 80 -17.21 -9.99 7.39
C ASP A 80 -17.59 -11.48 7.38
N ASP A 81 -18.62 -11.82 6.60
CA ASP A 81 -19.12 -13.19 6.45
C ASP A 81 -18.09 -14.20 5.92
N TRP A 82 -16.97 -13.75 5.35
CA TRP A 82 -15.86 -14.62 4.91
C TRP A 82 -14.70 -14.64 5.92
N GLY A 83 -14.91 -14.05 7.10
CA GLY A 83 -13.96 -14.06 8.21
C GLY A 83 -12.81 -13.06 8.07
N ARG A 84 -12.88 -12.11 7.14
CA ARG A 84 -11.82 -11.13 6.87
C ARG A 84 -11.97 -9.91 7.75
N TYR A 85 -10.86 -9.36 8.21
CA TYR A 85 -10.85 -8.13 9.00
C TYR A 85 -11.24 -6.94 8.14
N VAL A 86 -12.25 -6.19 8.59
CA VAL A 86 -12.76 -4.98 7.95
C VAL A 86 -12.39 -3.77 8.79
N TYR A 87 -11.96 -2.72 8.10
CA TYR A 87 -11.52 -1.47 8.66
C TYR A 87 -12.23 -0.30 7.98
N GLU A 88 -12.51 0.75 8.73
CA GLU A 88 -13.03 2.01 8.22
C GLU A 88 -11.95 3.09 8.33
N ASP A 89 -11.75 3.85 7.25
CA ASP A 89 -10.86 5.02 7.28
C ASP A 89 -11.59 6.30 7.69
N GLU A 90 -10.83 7.37 7.93
CA GLU A 90 -11.33 8.71 8.28
C GLU A 90 -12.32 9.34 7.25
N ASN A 91 -12.41 8.78 6.04
CA ASN A 91 -13.34 9.22 4.99
C ASN A 91 -14.58 8.30 4.88
N GLY A 92 -14.75 7.35 5.80
CA GLY A 92 -15.83 6.36 5.78
C GLY A 92 -15.64 5.26 4.74
N LYS A 93 -14.44 5.10 4.18
CA LYS A 93 -14.16 4.05 3.19
C LYS A 93 -13.74 2.77 3.89
N LEU A 94 -14.32 1.66 3.44
CA LEU A 94 -14.06 0.33 3.97
C LEU A 94 -12.90 -0.36 3.26
N TRP A 95 -12.04 -0.96 4.07
CA TRP A 95 -10.85 -1.69 3.67
C TRP A 95 -10.83 -3.08 4.29
N LYS A 96 -10.38 -4.08 3.54
CA LYS A 96 -10.40 -5.50 3.91
C LYS A 96 -9.00 -6.07 3.87
N ASN A 97 -8.64 -6.83 4.90
CA ASN A 97 -7.46 -7.68 4.87
C ASN A 97 -7.86 -9.09 4.41
N THR A 98 -7.51 -9.43 3.17
CA THR A 98 -7.88 -10.72 2.55
C THR A 98 -6.86 -11.83 2.83
N SER A 99 -5.66 -11.50 3.31
CA SER A 99 -4.52 -12.41 3.38
C SER A 99 -4.21 -12.87 4.82
N CYS A 100 -5.12 -12.59 5.75
CA CYS A 100 -4.90 -12.87 7.16
C CYS A 100 -5.40 -14.26 7.56
N CYS A 101 -4.47 -15.14 7.94
CA CYS A 101 -4.73 -16.45 8.52
C CYS A 101 -4.27 -16.56 9.98
N THR A 102 -3.91 -15.43 10.58
CA THR A 102 -3.40 -15.28 11.95
C THR A 102 -4.26 -14.28 12.73
N PRO A 103 -4.05 -14.11 14.05
CA PRO A 103 -4.61 -12.99 14.80
C PRO A 103 -4.39 -11.63 14.11
N ARG A 104 -5.32 -10.70 14.36
CA ARG A 104 -5.40 -9.39 13.70
C ARG A 104 -4.11 -8.60 13.86
N GLU A 105 -3.61 -8.54 15.08
CA GLU A 105 -2.44 -7.78 15.51
C GLU A 105 -1.20 -8.20 14.72
N ILE A 106 -1.05 -9.51 14.46
CA ILE A 106 0.05 -10.06 13.66
C ILE A 106 -0.05 -9.62 12.19
N CYS A 107 -1.26 -9.57 11.63
CA CYS A 107 -1.47 -9.12 10.26
C CYS A 107 -1.29 -7.61 10.12
N GLU A 108 -1.64 -6.83 11.15
CA GLU A 108 -1.41 -5.40 11.21
C GLU A 108 0.08 -5.08 11.25
N GLU A 109 0.86 -5.80 12.07
CA GLU A 109 2.32 -5.68 12.12
C GLU A 109 3.00 -6.12 10.81
N ARG A 110 2.49 -7.17 10.15
CA ARG A 110 3.01 -7.62 8.85
C ARG A 110 2.82 -6.57 7.76
N GLY A 111 1.81 -5.72 7.88
CA GLY A 111 1.57 -4.60 6.95
C GLY A 111 1.10 -5.04 5.58
N ASP A 112 0.21 -6.04 5.52
CA ASP A 112 -0.37 -6.51 4.25
C ASP A 112 -1.08 -5.40 3.48
N THR A 113 -1.04 -5.47 2.16
CA THR A 113 -1.83 -4.55 1.33
C THR A 113 -3.31 -4.88 1.45
N LEU A 114 -4.09 -3.92 1.94
CA LEU A 114 -5.55 -4.03 2.06
C LEU A 114 -6.24 -3.82 0.70
N ASN A 115 -7.48 -4.27 0.60
CA ASN A 115 -8.36 -4.07 -0.56
C ASN A 115 -9.55 -3.20 -0.17
N SER A 116 -10.03 -2.33 -1.05
CA SER A 116 -11.30 -1.63 -0.81
C SER A 116 -12.46 -2.62 -0.84
N SER A 117 -13.55 -2.31 -0.14
CA SER A 117 -14.79 -3.08 -0.26
C SER A 117 -15.62 -2.60 -1.45
N ALA A 118 -16.13 -3.54 -2.26
CA ALA A 118 -17.07 -3.27 -3.34
C ALA A 118 -18.36 -2.64 -2.77
N GLY A 119 -18.85 -1.60 -3.44
CA GLY A 119 -20.01 -0.83 -2.96
C GLY A 119 -19.79 -0.07 -1.65
N ASN A 120 -18.57 -0.12 -1.08
CA ASN A 120 -18.29 0.33 0.29
C ASN A 120 -19.16 -0.39 1.35
N GLU A 121 -19.51 -1.64 1.10
CA GLU A 121 -20.38 -2.44 1.99
C GLU A 121 -19.56 -3.28 2.96
N PHE A 122 -20.09 -3.55 4.16
CA PHE A 122 -19.36 -4.34 5.18
C PHE A 122 -19.04 -5.75 4.68
N ASP A 123 -20.00 -6.42 4.04
CA ASP A 123 -19.86 -7.77 3.47
C ASP A 123 -19.52 -7.79 1.97
N GLY A 124 -19.23 -6.61 1.39
CA GLY A 124 -18.88 -6.48 -0.03
C GLY A 124 -17.63 -7.28 -0.41
N GLU A 125 -17.50 -7.65 -1.69
CA GLU A 125 -16.29 -8.32 -2.16
C GLU A 125 -15.07 -7.38 -2.09
N PRO A 126 -13.83 -7.89 -1.94
CA PRO A 126 -12.63 -7.09 -2.10
C PRO A 126 -12.52 -6.64 -3.54
N ASP A 127 -12.31 -5.35 -3.73
CA ASP A 127 -12.25 -4.71 -5.03
C ASP A 127 -10.80 -4.34 -5.36
N CYS A 128 -10.42 -3.08 -5.22
CA CYS A 128 -9.11 -2.59 -5.60
C CYS A 128 -8.10 -2.62 -4.44
N PHE A 129 -6.85 -3.00 -4.72
CA PHE A 129 -5.76 -2.84 -3.76
C PHE A 129 -5.59 -1.39 -3.33
N MET A 130 -5.27 -1.19 -2.06
CA MET A 130 -4.86 0.09 -1.54
C MET A 130 -3.61 0.58 -2.28
N ALA A 131 -3.62 1.85 -2.67
CA ALA A 131 -2.54 2.42 -3.44
C ALA A 131 -1.23 2.45 -2.62
N ALA A 132 -0.12 2.04 -3.23
CA ALA A 132 1.16 1.85 -2.52
C ALA A 132 1.74 3.12 -1.88
N HIS A 133 1.30 4.31 -2.32
CA HIS A 133 1.73 5.60 -1.76
C HIS A 133 1.02 5.96 -0.44
N ILE A 134 0.08 5.13 0.00
CA ILE A 134 -0.62 5.25 1.28
C ILE A 134 0.15 4.49 2.36
N LYS A 135 0.35 5.14 3.50
CA LYS A 135 0.76 4.55 4.77
C LYS A 135 -0.50 4.26 5.58
N VAL A 136 -0.55 3.09 6.20
CA VAL A 136 -1.65 2.70 7.10
C VAL A 136 -1.17 2.83 8.54
N GLU A 137 -2.01 3.41 9.38
CA GLU A 137 -1.86 3.42 10.83
C GLU A 137 -3.14 2.87 11.45
N TYR A 138 -3.04 1.74 12.16
CA TYR A 138 -4.19 1.11 12.80
C TYR A 138 -4.49 1.82 14.12
N LEU A 139 -5.74 2.20 14.32
CA LEU A 139 -6.21 2.80 15.56
C LEU A 139 -6.47 1.70 16.61
N PRO A 140 -6.18 1.97 17.89
CA PRO A 140 -6.50 1.03 18.96
C PRO A 140 -8.02 0.86 19.07
N GLU A 141 -8.47 -0.32 19.50
CA GLU A 141 -9.88 -0.53 19.84
C GLU A 141 -10.26 0.32 21.06
N GLU A 142 -11.29 1.15 20.92
CA GLU A 142 -11.85 1.89 22.03
C GLU A 142 -12.59 0.94 22.98
N GLY A 143 -11.93 0.52 24.06
CA GLY A 143 -12.58 -0.11 25.21
C GLY A 143 -12.57 -1.64 25.25
N GLY A 144 -11.39 -2.25 25.21
CA GLY A 144 -11.23 -3.59 25.78
C GLY A 144 -11.29 -3.53 27.31
N LYS A 145 -12.45 -3.83 27.90
CA LYS A 145 -12.45 -4.39 29.27
C LYS A 145 -11.56 -5.63 29.22
N GLN A 146 -10.42 -5.57 29.91
CA GLN A 146 -9.74 -6.77 30.35
C GLN A 146 -10.67 -7.42 31.39
N ASP A 147 -11.53 -8.32 30.95
CA ASP A 147 -12.17 -9.25 31.87
C ASP A 147 -11.05 -10.17 32.37
N GLY A 148 -10.80 -10.09 33.68
CA GLY A 148 -9.70 -10.74 34.38
C GLY A 148 -9.90 -12.22 34.67
#